data_AF-A0A6J6P530-F1
#
_entry.id   AF-A0A6J6P530-F1
#
_cell.length_a   1.000
_cell.length_b   1.000
_cell.length_c   1.000
_cell.angle_alpha   90.00
_cell.angle_beta   90.00
_cell.angle_gamma   90.00
#
_symmetry.space_group_name_H-M   'P 1'
#
loop_
_entity.id
_entity.type
_entity.pdbx_description
1 polymer ?
#
loop_
_entity_poly.entity_id
_entity_poly.type
_entity_poly.pdbx_seq_one_letter_code
_entity_poly.pdbx_strand_id
1 'polypeptide(L)'
;MKRIFTAFIFLGVTIGLMPTSHAAAKVFKNCTELNRVYPGGVALPGAVNSGGATKKEPKYDKALYNANKKSDRDKDGIACEK
;
A
#
# COMPACT_ATOMS: atom_id res chain seq x y z
N MET A 1 -49.42 -10.38 -43.67
CA MET A 1 -48.69 -9.08 -43.57
C MET A 1 -49.07 -8.47 -42.22
N LYS A 2 -48.25 -8.02 -41.28
CA LYS A 2 -46.82 -7.76 -41.06
C LYS A 2 -46.63 -8.05 -39.55
N ARG A 3 -45.70 -8.92 -39.15
CA ARG A 3 -44.44 -8.52 -38.49
C ARG A 3 -44.59 -7.36 -37.49
N ILE A 4 -44.51 -7.63 -36.19
CA ILE A 4 -43.58 -6.95 -35.28
C ILE A 4 -43.19 -7.96 -34.19
N PHE A 5 -41.94 -8.42 -34.25
CA PHE A 5 -41.22 -9.06 -33.17
C PHE A 5 -40.70 -7.95 -32.27
N THR A 6 -41.11 -7.90 -31.00
CA THR A 6 -40.46 -7.05 -30.00
C THR A 6 -40.05 -7.93 -28.82
N ALA A 7 -38.89 -8.58 -28.99
CA ALA A 7 -38.17 -9.20 -27.89
C ALA A 7 -37.47 -8.09 -27.10
N PHE A 8 -38.03 -7.74 -25.93
CA PHE A 8 -37.36 -6.89 -24.96
C PHE A 8 -36.23 -7.67 -24.30
N ILE A 9 -35.00 -7.50 -24.80
CA ILE A 9 -33.78 -7.98 -24.15
C ILE A 9 -33.50 -7.06 -22.96
N PHE A 10 -33.91 -7.49 -21.76
CA PHE A 10 -33.43 -6.91 -20.51
C PHE A 10 -31.98 -7.37 -20.29
N LEU A 11 -31.03 -6.52 -20.67
CA LEU A 11 -29.63 -6.70 -20.31
C LEU A 11 -29.45 -6.29 -18.85
N GLY A 12 -29.67 -7.24 -17.93
CA GLY A 12 -29.39 -7.06 -16.52
C GLY A 12 -27.90 -6.86 -16.29
N VAL A 13 -27.49 -5.63 -16.01
CA VAL A 13 -26.13 -5.31 -15.58
C VAL A 13 -26.00 -5.69 -14.10
N THR A 14 -25.51 -6.91 -13.83
CA THR A 14 -25.14 -7.33 -12.48
C THR A 14 -23.78 -6.72 -12.13
N ILE A 15 -23.78 -5.55 -11.48
CA ILE A 15 -22.57 -5.00 -10.87
C ILE A 15 -22.24 -5.86 -9.65
N GLY A 16 -21.41 -6.89 -9.85
CA GLY A 16 -20.89 -7.70 -8.77
C GLY A 16 -19.95 -6.86 -7.89
N LEU A 17 -20.35 -6.61 -6.65
CA LEU A 17 -19.47 -6.10 -5.59
C LEU A 17 -18.40 -7.17 -5.33
N MET A 18 -17.24 -7.04 -5.98
CA MET A 18 -16.10 -7.87 -5.65
C MET A 18 -15.49 -7.38 -4.32
N PRO A 19 -15.33 -8.25 -3.32
CA PRO A 19 -14.63 -7.86 -2.10
C PRO A 19 -13.17 -7.55 -2.43
N THR A 20 -12.74 -6.32 -2.15
CA THR A 20 -11.33 -5.94 -2.22
C THR A 20 -10.61 -6.54 -1.01
N SER A 21 -10.00 -7.72 -1.20
CA SER A 21 -9.10 -8.29 -0.20
C SER A 21 -7.86 -7.41 -0.06
N HIS A 22 -7.81 -6.63 1.01
CA HIS A 22 -6.59 -5.90 1.39
C HIS A 22 -5.64 -6.88 2.06
N ALA A 23 -4.58 -7.26 1.36
CA ALA A 23 -3.51 -8.06 1.96
C ALA A 23 -2.91 -7.29 3.15
N ALA A 24 -2.76 -7.95 4.29
CA ALA A 24 -2.10 -7.37 5.44
C ALA A 24 -0.65 -7.01 5.08
N ALA A 25 -0.20 -5.81 5.47
CA ALA A 25 1.15 -5.38 5.18
C ALA A 25 2.17 -6.24 5.93
N LYS A 26 3.29 -6.56 5.26
CA LYS A 26 4.33 -7.43 5.80
C LYS A 26 4.98 -6.80 7.03
N VAL A 27 5.05 -7.56 8.13
CA VAL A 27 5.83 -7.21 9.33
C VAL A 27 7.20 -7.88 9.23
N PHE A 28 8.26 -7.11 9.32
CA PHE A 28 9.63 -7.60 9.31
C PHE A 28 10.14 -7.83 10.74
N LYS A 29 11.02 -8.83 10.90
CA LYS A 29 11.61 -9.13 12.21
C LYS A 29 12.56 -8.04 12.68
N ASN A 30 13.31 -7.44 11.75
CA ASN A 30 14.31 -6.41 12.01
C ASN A 30 14.60 -5.58 10.74
N CYS A 31 15.34 -4.49 10.90
CA CYS A 31 15.70 -3.60 9.80
C CYS A 31 16.56 -4.26 8.73
N THR A 32 17.39 -5.24 9.07
CA THR A 32 18.18 -5.96 8.07
C THR A 32 17.29 -6.69 7.06
N GLU A 33 16.22 -7.34 7.52
CA GLU A 33 15.28 -8.01 6.62
C GLU A 33 14.46 -7.00 5.82
N LEU A 34 13.98 -5.93 6.47
CA LEU A 34 13.23 -4.87 5.80
C LEU A 34 14.09 -4.21 4.72
N ASN A 35 15.32 -3.82 5.02
CA ASN A 35 16.21 -3.11 4.09
C ASN A 35 16.70 -3.97 2.92
N ARG A 36 16.59 -5.30 3.00
CA ARG A 36 16.81 -6.15 1.80
C ARG A 36 15.73 -5.92 0.74
N VAL A 37 14.50 -5.61 1.16
CA VAL A 37 13.35 -5.37 0.28
C VAL A 37 13.19 -3.87 0.00
N TYR A 38 13.37 -3.03 1.01
CA TYR A 38 13.24 -1.57 0.94
C TYR A 38 14.54 -0.90 1.40
N PRO A 39 15.53 -0.73 0.51
CA PRO A 39 16.88 -0.31 0.88
C PRO A 39 17.01 1.02 1.62
N GLY A 40 16.08 1.96 1.43
CA GLY A 40 16.00 3.22 2.16
C GLY A 40 15.04 3.21 3.35
N GLY A 41 14.46 2.07 3.69
CA GLY A 41 13.43 1.97 4.72
C GLY A 41 12.02 2.21 4.17
N VAL A 42 11.07 2.43 5.08
CA VAL A 42 9.66 2.68 4.74
C VAL A 42 9.20 3.92 5.48
N ALA A 43 8.58 4.86 4.78
CA ALA A 43 8.19 6.16 5.29
C ALA A 43 6.67 6.38 5.23
N LEU A 44 6.17 7.21 6.13
CA LEU A 44 4.84 7.82 5.99
C LEU A 44 4.85 8.80 4.81
N PRO A 45 3.75 8.90 4.03
CA PRO A 45 3.59 9.98 3.07
C PRO A 45 3.75 11.35 3.75
N GLY A 46 4.69 12.15 3.25
CA GLY A 46 5.01 13.46 3.84
C GLY A 46 5.98 13.42 5.03
N ALA A 47 6.55 12.26 5.38
CA ALA A 47 7.64 12.19 6.35
C ALA A 47 8.87 12.95 5.84
N VAL A 48 9.50 13.68 6.75
CA VAL A 48 10.72 14.45 6.49
C VAL A 48 11.78 13.89 7.43
N ASN A 49 12.87 13.39 6.87
CA ASN A 49 14.01 12.91 7.65
C ASN A 49 14.51 14.02 8.58
N SER A 50 14.46 13.77 9.88
CA SER A 50 14.94 14.74 10.87
C SER A 50 16.48 14.70 11.02
N GLY A 51 17.11 13.57 10.66
CA GLY A 51 18.54 13.33 10.81
C GLY A 51 19.44 13.80 9.65
N GLY A 52 18.87 14.39 8.59
CA GLY A 52 19.60 14.85 7.40
C GLY A 52 19.29 14.04 6.14
N ALA A 53 20.18 14.08 5.14
CA ALA A 53 19.96 13.39 3.88
C ALA A 53 20.15 11.86 4.03
N THR A 54 19.07 11.09 3.89
CA THR A 54 19.14 9.63 3.71
C THR A 54 19.88 9.31 2.43
N LYS A 55 20.76 8.29 2.47
CA LYS A 55 21.53 7.89 1.27
C LYS A 55 20.65 7.22 0.22
N LYS A 56 19.50 6.69 0.64
CA LYS A 56 18.55 5.98 -0.20
C LYS A 56 17.13 6.46 0.11
N GLU A 57 16.35 6.68 -0.93
CA GLU A 57 14.96 7.10 -0.78
C GLU A 57 14.12 5.96 -0.15
N PRO A 58 13.34 6.24 0.91
CA PRO A 58 12.46 5.25 1.52
C PRO A 58 11.26 4.96 0.62
N LYS A 59 10.65 3.79 0.83
CA LYS A 59 9.34 3.50 0.23
C LYS A 59 8.24 4.23 1.02
N TYR A 60 7.54 5.14 0.37
CA TYR A 60 6.35 5.76 0.95
C TYR A 60 5.16 4.79 0.90
N ASP A 61 4.79 4.24 2.06
CA ASP A 61 3.66 3.34 2.21
C ASP A 61 3.17 3.35 3.67
N LYS A 62 2.00 3.95 3.88
CA LYS A 62 1.42 4.12 5.23
C LYS A 62 1.09 2.78 5.90
N ALA A 63 0.56 1.81 5.14
CA ALA A 63 0.18 0.52 5.72
C ALA A 63 1.41 -0.28 6.14
N LEU A 64 2.43 -0.29 5.27
CA LEU A 64 3.70 -0.93 5.54
C LEU A 64 4.49 -0.26 6.66
N TYR A 65 4.51 1.08 6.70
CA TYR A 65 5.11 1.82 7.82
C TYR A 65 4.42 1.46 9.13
N ASN A 66 3.07 1.52 9.18
CA ASN A 66 2.32 1.24 10.40
C ASN A 66 2.58 -0.20 10.91
N ALA A 67 2.67 -1.17 10.01
CA ALA A 67 3.00 -2.55 10.34
C ALA A 67 4.42 -2.71 10.95
N ASN A 68 5.34 -1.81 10.61
CA ASN A 68 6.75 -1.84 11.04
C ASN A 68 7.14 -0.65 11.93
N LYS A 69 6.17 0.13 12.43
CA LYS A 69 6.39 1.38 13.18
C LYS A 69 7.29 1.21 14.40
N LYS A 70 7.30 0.02 15.01
CA LYS A 70 8.22 -0.31 16.13
C LYS A 70 9.71 -0.18 15.78
N SER A 71 10.04 -0.15 14.49
CA SER A 71 11.40 -0.03 13.98
C SER A 71 11.80 1.39 13.59
N ASP A 72 10.87 2.34 13.69
CA ASP A 72 11.15 3.78 13.70
C ASP A 72 11.49 4.19 15.14
N ARG A 73 12.79 4.36 15.43
CA ARG A 73 13.30 4.49 16.79
C ARG A 73 13.22 5.92 17.30
N ASP A 74 13.45 6.88 16.41
CA ASP A 74 13.46 8.32 16.65
C ASP A 74 12.10 8.98 16.34
N LYS A 75 11.17 8.24 15.72
CA LYS A 75 9.77 8.60 15.50
C LYS A 75 9.59 9.77 14.54
N ASP A 76 10.47 9.88 13.56
CA ASP A 76 10.41 10.92 12.54
C ASP A 76 9.48 10.56 11.36
N GLY A 77 8.87 9.37 11.40
CA GLY A 77 7.97 8.87 10.37
C GLY A 77 8.66 7.97 9.36
N ILE A 78 9.90 7.54 9.60
CA ILE A 78 10.68 6.69 8.71
C ILE A 78 11.21 5.47 9.47
N ALA A 79 10.68 4.29 9.14
CA ALA A 79 11.10 3.05 9.74
C ALA A 79 12.34 2.49 9.04
N CYS A 80 13.36 2.11 9.83
CA CYS A 80 14.60 1.50 9.33
C CYS A 80 15.31 2.33 8.25
N GLU A 81 15.36 3.65 8.43
CA GLU A 81 16.13 4.58 7.61
C GLU A 81 17.61 4.16 7.43
N LYS A 82 18.24 4.56 6.32
CA LYS A 82 19.62 4.23 5.97
C LYS A 82 20.39 5.34 5.23
#